data_AF-A0A8T1EGM0-F1
#
_entry.id   AF-A0A8T1EGM0-F1
#
_cell.length_a   1.000
_cell.length_b   1.000
_cell.length_c   1.000
_cell.angle_alpha   90.00
_cell.angle_beta   90.00
_cell.angle_gamma   90.00
#
_symmetry.space_group_name_H-M   'P 1'
#
loop_
_entity.id
_entity.type
_entity.pdbx_description
1 polymer ?
#
loop_
_entity_poly.entity_id
_entity_poly.type
_entity_poly.pdbx_seq_one_letter_code
_entity_poly.pdbx_strand_id
1 'polypeptide(L)'
;MLNEEIDPTDEIGDLFGGSPTKKVIHVLVVVDREGLEARDTEIAPHPSRKRRWDKLNEVLDKNKKAKKSAGSTGFSYVSFSEINNIMPAVEYEQTSKPIPDEKLDAVHGYFPLLLKAFGDVVTGKEAKRLHFIVPVLASVCALFNGDV
;
A
#
# COMPACT_ATOMS: atom_id res chain seq x y z
N MET A 1 -45.54 -18.32 -16.16
CA MET A 1 -44.38 -18.82 -15.42
C MET A 1 -43.50 -17.61 -15.17
N LEU A 2 -43.47 -17.14 -13.92
CA LEU A 2 -42.69 -15.97 -13.52
C LEU A 2 -41.26 -16.46 -13.29
N ASN A 3 -40.31 -15.89 -14.02
CA ASN A 3 -38.89 -16.07 -13.71
C ASN A 3 -38.61 -15.20 -12.49
N GLU A 4 -38.39 -15.82 -11.34
CA GLU A 4 -37.79 -15.14 -10.20
C GLU A 4 -36.35 -14.79 -10.57
N GLU A 5 -36.09 -13.50 -10.70
CA GLU A 5 -34.77 -12.91 -10.81
C GLU A 5 -34.11 -13.02 -9.43
N ILE A 6 -33.27 -14.04 -9.25
CA ILE A 6 -32.52 -14.25 -8.01
C ILE A 6 -31.42 -13.19 -7.95
N ASP A 7 -31.49 -12.31 -6.94
CA ASP A 7 -30.51 -11.28 -6.69
C ASP A 7 -29.18 -11.92 -6.22
N PRO A 8 -28.06 -11.71 -6.94
CA PRO A 8 -26.76 -12.30 -6.60
C PRO A 8 -26.19 -11.82 -5.25
N THR A 9 -26.79 -10.82 -4.60
CA THR A 9 -26.40 -10.41 -3.25
C THR A 9 -26.95 -11.32 -2.15
N ASP A 10 -27.98 -12.12 -2.43
CA ASP A 10 -28.55 -13.04 -1.44
C ASP A 10 -27.60 -14.23 -1.13
N GLU A 11 -26.73 -14.62 -2.06
CA GLU A 11 -25.72 -15.68 -1.83
C GLU A 11 -24.51 -15.22 -1.00
N ILE A 12 -24.22 -13.91 -0.97
CA ILE A 12 -23.05 -13.39 -0.24
C ILE A 12 -23.34 -13.34 1.27
N GLY A 13 -24.60 -13.17 1.66
CA GLY A 13 -25.01 -13.09 3.07
C GLY A 13 -24.75 -14.36 3.86
N ASP A 14 -24.94 -15.53 3.24
CA ASP A 14 -24.86 -16.84 3.92
C ASP A 14 -23.46 -17.48 3.91
N LEU A 15 -22.53 -16.99 3.08
CA LEU A 15 -21.15 -17.54 3.03
C LEU A 15 -20.31 -17.11 4.24
N PHE A 16 -20.65 -15.98 4.87
CA PHE A 16 -19.97 -15.47 6.07
C PHE A 16 -20.79 -15.77 7.33
N GLY A 17 -21.04 -17.05 7.57
CA GLY A 17 -21.63 -17.54 8.81
C GLY A 17 -20.83 -17.07 10.03
N GLY A 18 -21.39 -16.08 10.74
CA GLY A 18 -20.90 -15.57 12.02
C GLY A 18 -20.32 -14.16 11.95
N SER A 19 -20.92 -13.24 12.70
CA SER A 19 -20.43 -11.87 12.88
C SER A 19 -18.96 -11.88 13.36
N PRO A 20 -18.00 -11.34 12.59
CA PRO A 20 -16.60 -11.29 12.99
C PRO A 20 -16.42 -10.37 14.20
N THR A 21 -16.05 -10.93 15.35
CA THR A 21 -15.80 -10.15 16.59
C THR A 21 -14.49 -9.36 16.57
N LYS A 22 -13.74 -9.40 15.46
CA LYS A 22 -12.50 -8.65 15.26
C LYS A 22 -12.52 -8.03 13.86
N LYS A 23 -12.03 -6.79 13.73
CA LYS A 23 -11.89 -6.09 12.46
C LYS A 23 -10.94 -6.87 11.54
N VAL A 24 -11.48 -7.64 10.61
CA VAL A 24 -10.74 -8.32 9.55
C VAL A 24 -10.92 -7.51 8.27
N ILE A 25 -9.81 -7.18 7.62
CA ILE A 25 -9.82 -6.53 6.30
C ILE A 25 -9.66 -7.62 5.26
N HIS A 26 -10.63 -7.74 4.36
CA HIS A 26 -10.53 -8.61 3.18
C HIS A 26 -10.13 -7.75 1.98
N VAL A 27 -9.05 -8.13 1.30
CA VAL A 27 -8.59 -7.47 0.08
C VAL A 27 -8.98 -8.35 -1.09
N LEU A 28 -9.86 -7.85 -1.96
CA LEU A 28 -10.25 -8.50 -3.21
C LEU A 28 -9.26 -8.09 -4.30
N VAL A 29 -8.51 -9.05 -4.83
CA VAL A 29 -7.63 -8.85 -5.99
C VAL A 29 -8.35 -9.40 -7.21
N VAL A 30 -8.64 -8.54 -8.18
CA VAL A 30 -9.19 -8.95 -9.48
C VAL A 30 -8.04 -9.40 -10.36
N VAL A 31 -8.11 -10.64 -10.86
CA VAL A 31 -7.14 -11.21 -11.80
C VAL A 31 -7.91 -11.63 -13.05
N ASP A 32 -7.36 -11.37 -14.23
CA ASP A 32 -7.96 -11.77 -15.51
C ASP A 32 -8.18 -13.30 -15.57
N ARG A 33 -9.42 -13.69 -15.85
CA ARG A 33 -9.91 -15.08 -15.82
C ARG A 33 -9.21 -16.01 -16.81
N GLU A 34 -8.57 -15.47 -17.84
CA GLU A 34 -7.87 -16.25 -18.87
C GLU A 34 -6.55 -16.87 -18.37
N GLY A 35 -6.05 -16.44 -17.20
CA GLY A 35 -4.87 -17.02 -16.54
C GLY A 35 -5.18 -17.98 -15.38
N LEU A 36 -6.45 -18.25 -15.08
CA LEU A 36 -6.89 -18.93 -13.85
C LEU A 36 -7.04 -20.46 -13.98
N GLU A 37 -7.06 -21.03 -15.19
CA GLU A 37 -7.24 -22.47 -15.43
C GLU A 37 -5.98 -23.33 -15.17
N ALA A 38 -5.00 -22.85 -14.40
CA ALA A 38 -3.83 -23.66 -14.05
C ALA A 38 -3.01 -23.18 -12.84
N ARG A 39 -3.57 -22.69 -11.72
CA ARG A 39 -2.72 -22.30 -10.55
C ARG A 39 -3.29 -22.60 -9.16
N ASP A 40 -3.81 -23.81 -8.95
CA ASP A 40 -3.85 -24.44 -7.61
C ASP A 40 -2.56 -25.23 -7.29
N THR A 41 -1.45 -24.88 -7.93
CA THR A 41 -0.14 -25.24 -7.41
C THR A 41 0.20 -24.24 -6.32
N GLU A 42 0.31 -24.68 -5.07
CA GLU A 42 1.05 -23.96 -4.03
C GLU A 42 2.39 -23.51 -4.65
N ILE A 43 2.50 -22.24 -5.04
CA ILE A 43 3.73 -21.73 -5.63
C ILE A 43 4.72 -21.65 -4.48
N ALA A 44 5.52 -22.71 -4.34
CA ALA A 44 6.57 -22.77 -3.34
C ALA A 44 7.41 -21.48 -3.44
N PRO A 45 7.77 -20.85 -2.30
CA PRO A 45 8.59 -19.64 -2.33
C PRO A 45 9.85 -19.87 -3.16
N HIS A 46 10.22 -18.87 -3.97
CA HIS A 46 11.45 -18.92 -4.76
C HIS A 46 12.63 -19.40 -3.87
N PRO A 47 13.46 -20.35 -4.33
CA PRO A 47 14.47 -21.00 -3.48
C PRO A 47 15.40 -20.00 -2.77
N SER A 48 15.80 -18.92 -3.44
CA SER A 48 16.59 -17.84 -2.84
C SER A 48 15.86 -17.10 -1.71
N ARG A 49 14.54 -16.90 -1.81
CA ARG A 49 13.73 -16.30 -0.75
C ARG A 49 13.67 -17.23 0.45
N LYS A 50 13.42 -18.52 0.22
CA LYS A 50 13.38 -19.54 1.27
C LYS A 50 14.72 -19.62 2.01
N ARG A 51 15.84 -19.68 1.28
CA ARG A 51 17.19 -19.68 1.87
C ARG A 51 17.48 -18.44 2.75
N ARG A 52 17.07 -17.24 2.31
CA ARG A 52 17.21 -16.01 3.12
C ARG A 52 16.31 -16.05 4.35
N TRP A 53 15.09 -16.57 4.22
CA TRP A 53 14.15 -16.74 5.32
C TRP A 53 14.69 -17.69 6.39
N ASP A 54 15.24 -18.84 5.99
CA ASP A 54 15.81 -19.82 6.92
C ASP A 54 16.98 -19.21 7.70
N LYS A 55 17.90 -18.51 7.01
CA LYS A 55 19.02 -17.80 7.63
C LYS A 55 18.58 -16.67 8.58
N LEU A 56 17.47 -15.99 8.26
CA LEU A 56 16.90 -14.98 9.15
C LEU A 56 16.36 -15.62 10.43
N ASN A 57 15.69 -16.76 10.34
CA ASN A 57 15.19 -17.48 11.51
C ASN A 57 16.33 -17.94 12.43
N GLU A 58 17.46 -18.39 11.89
CA GLU A 58 18.65 -18.73 12.68
C GLU A 58 19.11 -17.55 13.56
N VAL A 59 19.18 -16.34 12.98
CA VAL A 59 19.56 -15.12 13.72
C VAL A 59 18.49 -14.74 14.74
N LEU A 60 17.22 -14.83 14.37
CA LEU A 60 16.11 -14.51 15.27
C LEU A 60 16.07 -15.46 16.48
N ASP A 61 16.27 -16.77 16.27
CA ASP A 61 16.28 -17.74 17.35
C ASP A 61 17.53 -17.59 18.24
N LYS A 62 18.69 -17.27 17.66
CA LYS A 62 19.90 -16.96 18.43
C LYS A 62 19.72 -15.74 19.34
N ASN A 63 19.06 -14.68 18.83
CA ASN A 63 18.92 -13.41 19.56
C ASN A 63 17.64 -13.35 20.41
N LYS A 64 16.90 -14.46 20.49
CA LYS A 64 15.64 -14.58 21.22
C LYS A 64 15.88 -14.45 22.72
N LYS A 65 15.29 -13.43 23.34
CA LYS A 65 15.28 -13.33 24.81
C LYS A 65 14.37 -14.39 25.41
N ALA A 66 14.71 -14.85 26.62
CA ALA A 66 13.88 -15.77 27.38
C ALA A 66 12.45 -15.23 27.52
N LYS A 67 11.46 -16.10 27.31
CA LYS A 67 10.04 -15.76 27.45
C LYS A 67 9.76 -15.39 28.90
N LYS A 68 9.20 -14.20 29.14
CA LYS A 68 8.83 -13.75 30.50
C LYS A 68 7.50 -14.35 30.99
N SER A 69 6.69 -14.91 30.09
CA SER A 69 5.42 -15.57 30.42
C SER A 69 5.00 -16.59 29.36
N ALA A 70 4.23 -17.60 29.77
CA ALA A 70 3.62 -18.58 28.89
C ALA A 70 2.52 -17.88 28.06
N GLY A 71 2.84 -17.57 26.80
CA GLY A 71 1.94 -16.84 25.88
C GLY A 71 2.64 -15.71 25.12
N SER A 72 3.85 -15.31 25.54
CA SER A 72 4.63 -14.28 24.84
C SER A 72 5.70 -14.90 23.94
N THR A 73 5.80 -14.44 22.69
CA THR A 73 7.00 -14.60 21.87
C THR A 73 8.07 -13.66 22.39
N GLY A 74 9.20 -14.21 22.82
CA GLY A 74 10.36 -13.40 23.24
C GLY A 74 10.79 -12.49 22.11
N PHE A 75 11.05 -11.22 22.42
CA PHE A 75 11.60 -10.26 21.47
C PHE A 75 13.02 -10.69 21.09
N SER A 76 13.27 -10.78 19.78
CA SER A 76 14.63 -10.93 19.23
C SER A 76 15.14 -9.56 18.83
N TYR A 77 16.32 -9.19 19.31
CA TYR A 77 16.98 -7.96 18.88
C TYR A 77 17.91 -8.29 17.72
N VAL A 78 17.75 -7.61 16.59
CA VAL A 78 18.59 -7.78 15.40
C VAL A 78 19.06 -6.41 14.94
N SER A 79 20.35 -6.30 14.62
CA SER A 79 20.94 -5.10 14.04
C SER A 79 20.63 -5.02 12.54
N PHE A 80 20.64 -3.80 12.00
CA PHE A 80 20.50 -3.59 10.56
C PHE A 80 21.60 -4.30 9.77
N SER A 81 22.83 -4.37 10.30
CA SER A 81 23.94 -5.08 9.65
C SER A 81 23.67 -6.59 9.51
N GLU A 82 23.12 -7.24 10.55
CA GLU A 82 22.72 -8.65 10.48
C GLU A 82 21.65 -8.90 9.44
N ILE A 83 20.64 -8.02 9.36
CA ILE A 83 19.59 -8.10 8.34
C ILE A 83 20.18 -7.88 6.95
N ASN A 84 20.99 -6.84 6.76
CA ASN A 84 21.56 -6.46 5.46
C ASN A 84 22.48 -7.55 4.88
N ASN A 85 23.16 -8.33 5.73
CA ASN A 85 23.96 -9.49 5.31
C ASN A 85 23.11 -10.68 4.82
N ILE A 86 21.82 -10.75 5.17
CA ILE A 86 20.90 -11.83 4.78
C ILE A 86 20.01 -11.37 3.63
N MET A 87 19.48 -10.15 3.76
CA MET A 87 18.57 -9.48 2.85
C MET A 87 19.16 -8.10 2.57
N PRO A 88 20.11 -8.00 1.63
CA PRO A 88 20.72 -6.72 1.32
C PRO A 88 19.64 -5.75 0.85
N ALA A 89 19.54 -4.62 1.55
CA ALA A 89 18.75 -3.51 1.08
C ALA A 89 19.46 -2.95 -0.16
N VAL A 90 18.76 -2.92 -1.28
CA VAL A 90 19.23 -2.18 -2.44
C VAL A 90 18.99 -0.70 -2.12
N GLU A 91 19.96 0.14 -2.41
CA GLU A 91 19.76 1.59 -2.35
C GLU A 91 18.63 1.94 -3.32
N TYR A 92 17.55 2.49 -2.78
CA TYR A 92 16.42 2.88 -3.59
C TYR A 92 16.80 4.12 -4.40
N GLU A 93 17.02 3.93 -5.69
CA GLU A 93 17.17 5.02 -6.64
C GLU A 93 15.81 5.37 -7.23
N GLN A 94 15.23 6.48 -6.78
CA GLN A 94 14.04 7.02 -7.42
C GLN A 94 14.43 7.71 -8.72
N THR A 95 14.00 7.15 -9.85
CA THR A 95 14.16 7.82 -11.14
C THR A 95 13.41 9.15 -11.11
N SER A 96 14.13 10.27 -11.21
CA SER A 96 13.53 11.60 -11.32
C SER A 96 13.13 11.88 -12.76
N LYS A 97 11.91 12.39 -12.96
CA LYS A 97 11.49 12.97 -14.24
C LYS A 97 11.53 14.50 -14.09
N PRO A 98 12.10 15.22 -15.07
CA PRO A 98 12.01 16.67 -15.05
C PRO A 98 10.54 17.09 -15.13
N ILE A 99 10.16 18.09 -14.32
CA ILE A 99 8.82 18.68 -14.39
C ILE A 99 8.84 19.66 -15.57
N PRO A 100 7.97 19.51 -16.58
CA PRO A 100 7.88 20.46 -17.70
C PRO A 100 7.46 21.84 -17.21
N ASP A 101 8.08 22.88 -17.77
CA ASP A 101 7.81 24.27 -17.41
C ASP A 101 6.32 24.64 -17.54
N GLU A 102 5.63 24.10 -18.54
CA GLU A 102 4.19 24.30 -18.74
C GLU A 102 3.35 23.93 -17.49
N LYS A 103 3.75 22.88 -16.77
CA LYS A 103 3.05 22.46 -15.54
C LYS A 103 3.36 23.40 -14.38
N LEU A 104 4.59 23.88 -14.28
CA LEU A 104 4.99 24.86 -13.27
C LEU A 104 4.32 26.22 -13.54
N ASP A 105 4.25 26.65 -14.80
CA ASP A 105 3.59 27.87 -15.23
C ASP A 105 2.09 27.85 -14.93
N ALA A 106 1.42 26.71 -15.14
CA ALA A 106 0.01 26.54 -14.80
C ALA A 106 -0.24 26.74 -13.30
N VAL A 107 0.59 26.12 -12.44
CA VAL A 107 0.49 26.30 -10.98
C VAL A 107 0.81 27.74 -10.58
N HIS A 108 1.87 28.30 -11.16
CA HIS A 108 2.32 29.67 -10.91
C HIS A 108 1.27 30.72 -11.32
N GLY A 109 0.53 30.49 -12.40
CA GLY A 109 -0.58 31.35 -12.82
C GLY A 109 -1.83 31.21 -11.94
N TYR A 110 -2.08 30.02 -11.41
CA TYR A 110 -3.27 29.72 -10.61
C TYR A 110 -3.19 30.25 -9.17
N PHE A 111 -2.04 30.13 -8.53
CA PHE A 111 -1.87 30.48 -7.11
C PHE A 111 -2.12 31.96 -6.77
N PRO A 112 -1.70 32.95 -7.59
CA PRO A 112 -2.03 34.35 -7.35
C PRO A 112 -3.54 34.61 -7.31
N LEU A 113 -4.32 33.91 -8.15
CA LEU A 113 -5.79 34.02 -8.14
C LEU A 113 -6.36 33.53 -6.81
N LEU A 114 -5.86 32.40 -6.32
CA LEU A 114 -6.29 31.83 -5.04
C LEU A 114 -5.88 32.70 -3.85
N LEU A 115 -4.64 33.22 -3.84
CA LEU A 115 -4.18 34.11 -2.77
C LEU A 115 -5.04 35.37 -2.70
N LYS A 116 -5.42 35.93 -3.85
CA LYS A 116 -6.33 37.07 -3.92
C LYS A 116 -7.75 36.73 -3.41
N ALA A 117 -8.25 35.54 -3.71
CA ALA A 117 -9.62 35.13 -3.35
C ALA A 117 -9.75 34.63 -1.90
N PHE A 118 -8.77 33.88 -1.41
CA PHE A 118 -8.86 33.13 -0.17
C PHE A 118 -7.95 33.63 0.95
N GLY A 119 -7.00 34.51 0.63
CA GLY A 119 -5.95 34.98 1.53
C GLY A 119 -4.77 34.00 1.59
N ASP A 120 -3.91 34.18 2.59
CA ASP A 120 -2.74 33.34 2.78
C ASP A 120 -3.13 31.89 3.14
N VAL A 121 -2.38 30.93 2.59
CA VAL A 121 -2.53 29.48 2.78
C VAL A 121 -2.48 29.09 4.25
N VAL A 122 -1.65 29.75 5.05
CA VAL A 122 -1.41 29.41 6.46
C VAL A 122 -2.43 29.99 7.43
N THR A 123 -3.33 30.89 6.98
CA THR A 123 -4.26 31.61 7.88
C THR A 123 -5.73 31.21 7.68
N GLY A 124 -6.02 30.15 6.92
CA GLY A 124 -7.38 29.73 6.54
C GLY A 124 -7.91 28.43 7.18
N LYS A 125 -9.24 28.24 7.14
CA LYS A 125 -9.91 26.96 7.38
C LYS A 125 -9.33 25.89 6.46
N GLU A 126 -9.13 24.66 6.95
CA GLU A 126 -8.61 23.50 6.20
C GLU A 126 -9.25 23.32 4.81
N ALA A 127 -10.55 23.59 4.68
CA ALA A 127 -11.26 23.54 3.40
C ALA A 127 -10.64 24.42 2.30
N LYS A 128 -10.03 25.58 2.67
CA LYS A 128 -9.36 26.47 1.71
C LYS A 128 -8.06 25.88 1.19
N ARG A 129 -7.32 25.14 2.03
CA ARG A 129 -6.02 24.54 1.67
C ARG A 129 -6.17 23.55 0.51
N LEU A 130 -7.32 22.89 0.42
CA LEU A 130 -7.64 21.99 -0.69
C LEU A 130 -7.52 22.69 -2.06
N HIS A 131 -7.92 23.96 -2.18
CA HIS A 131 -7.80 24.70 -3.43
C HIS A 131 -6.35 24.91 -3.87
N PHE A 132 -5.40 24.95 -2.93
CA PHE A 132 -3.96 25.07 -3.22
C PHE A 132 -3.30 23.70 -3.47
N ILE A 133 -3.82 22.64 -2.87
CA ILE A 133 -3.28 21.27 -3.00
C ILE A 133 -3.70 20.62 -4.33
N VAL A 134 -4.97 20.76 -4.71
CA VAL A 134 -5.53 20.13 -5.92
C VAL A 134 -4.73 20.44 -7.20
N PRO A 135 -4.30 21.68 -7.48
CA PRO A 135 -3.51 22.01 -8.67
C PRO A 135 -2.14 21.34 -8.69
N VAL A 136 -1.51 21.19 -7.52
CA VAL A 136 -0.22 20.51 -7.37
C VAL A 136 -0.41 19.03 -7.65
N LEU A 137 -1.41 18.40 -7.02
CA LEU A 137 -1.71 16.99 -7.24
C LEU A 137 -2.08 16.72 -8.70
N ALA A 138 -2.96 17.52 -9.30
CA ALA A 138 -3.34 17.38 -10.70
C ALA A 138 -2.13 17.50 -11.64
N SER A 139 -1.22 18.44 -11.36
CA SER A 139 0.01 18.60 -12.15
C SER A 139 0.93 17.40 -12.02
N VAL A 140 1.10 16.87 -10.81
CA VAL A 140 1.91 15.66 -10.55
C VAL A 140 1.28 14.43 -11.19
N CYS A 141 -0.01 14.17 -10.98
CA CYS A 141 -0.71 13.02 -11.59
C CYS A 141 -0.63 13.05 -13.12
N ALA A 142 -0.73 14.23 -13.74
CA ALA A 142 -0.57 14.39 -15.18
C ALA A 142 0.84 14.00 -15.69
N LEU A 143 1.90 14.13 -14.87
CA LEU A 143 3.26 13.68 -15.24
C LEU A 143 3.41 12.16 -15.31
N PHE A 144 2.52 11.46 -14.61
CA PHE A 144 2.47 10.00 -14.60
C PHE A 144 1.37 9.46 -15.52
N ASN A 145 0.83 10.27 -16.46
CA ASN A 145 -0.26 9.88 -17.35
C ASN A 145 -1.54 9.40 -16.62
N GLY A 146 -1.72 9.77 -15.35
CA GLY A 146 -2.82 9.26 -14.53
C GLY A 146 -2.58 7.90 -13.88
N ASP A 147 -1.41 7.28 -14.07
CA ASP A 147 -0.99 6.11 -13.29
C ASP A 147 -0.51 6.57 -11.91
N VAL A 148 -1.43 6.59 -10.93
CA VAL A 148 -1.14 6.86 -9.52
C VAL A 148 -1.82 5.82 -8.65
#